data_AF-A0A925X6X7-F1
#
_entry.id   AF-A0A925X6X7-F1
#
_cell.length_a   1.000
_cell.length_b   1.000
_cell.length_c   1.000
_cell.angle_alpha   90.00
_cell.angle_beta   90.00
_cell.angle_gamma   90.00
#
_symmetry.space_group_name_H-M   'P 1'
#
loop_
_entity.id
_entity.type
_entity.pdbx_description
1 polymer ?
#
loop_
_entity_poly.entity_id
_entity_poly.type
_entity_poly.pdbx_seq_one_letter_code
_entity_poly.pdbx_strand_id
1 'polypeptide(L)'
;MMQRHTLRAYTLAELMVGIAMFSIVALALQSAVLLASKAIPDAKGVNVNQLAASRTAERITSELSFALTFTELTANAITFTVADRDNDGVDETIRYAWSAVAGQPVTRQYNSGAAASVLDDAREFAVAYDKRAELQATTYTESAEGLLYSYTGALLSGAFNVDKDEWCGQYFMPTLPNGTSSWRVKRIQFVAREGESGNMRVQLRTAAANGTPTNVVVDQQRVYGAPYSSGWGWQEASLANAGGLSPAAGACVVFRGESDTEVDVQYQNLTLALLGGPKYFQTINTGTSFSLNALRALQLRVYGTTTTQDPDLYKYYLASVRLTLRCGPHTAARVHAGARVLSAPEVAGP
;
A
#
# COMPACT_ATOMS: atom_id res chain seq x y z
N MET A 1 91.09 33.48 -54.86
CA MET A 1 91.89 33.66 -53.62
C MET A 1 91.49 32.52 -52.68
N MET A 2 92.36 31.51 -52.53
CA MET A 2 92.02 30.19 -51.99
C MET A 2 92.52 30.08 -50.53
N GLN A 3 91.62 30.21 -49.57
CA GLN A 3 91.93 30.10 -48.13
C GLN A 3 92.23 28.62 -47.80
N ARG A 4 93.51 28.29 -47.61
CA ARG A 4 93.93 26.98 -47.09
C ARG A 4 93.52 26.87 -45.63
N HIS A 5 92.49 26.07 -45.35
CA HIS A 5 92.18 25.64 -44.00
C HIS A 5 93.27 24.69 -43.49
N THR A 6 94.08 25.15 -42.55
CA THR A 6 94.96 24.30 -41.74
C THR A 6 94.10 23.44 -40.82
N LEU A 7 93.91 22.17 -41.18
CA LEU A 7 93.27 21.17 -40.34
C LEU A 7 94.18 20.89 -39.15
N ARG A 8 93.81 21.39 -37.97
CA ARG A 8 94.46 21.03 -36.70
C ARG A 8 93.91 19.68 -36.25
N ALA A 9 94.79 18.68 -36.12
CA ALA A 9 94.44 17.38 -35.55
C ALA A 9 94.27 17.51 -34.03
N TYR A 10 93.20 16.95 -33.49
CA TYR A 10 92.94 16.90 -32.05
C TYR A 10 93.99 16.06 -31.33
N THR A 11 94.36 16.47 -30.11
CA THR A 11 95.25 15.66 -29.27
C THR A 11 94.48 14.49 -28.65
N LEU A 12 95.16 13.37 -28.43
CA LEU A 12 94.55 12.15 -27.88
C LEU A 12 93.90 12.37 -26.50
N ALA A 13 94.49 13.27 -25.69
CA ALA A 13 93.93 13.68 -24.40
C ALA A 13 92.60 14.43 -24.54
N GLU A 14 92.49 15.31 -25.54
CA GLU A 14 91.28 16.07 -25.84
C GLU A 14 90.13 15.15 -26.27
N LEU A 15 90.44 14.12 -27.06
CA LEU A 15 89.49 13.08 -27.45
C LEU A 15 88.99 12.27 -26.24
N MET A 16 89.89 11.87 -25.33
CA MET A 16 89.51 11.11 -24.13
C MET A 16 88.61 11.90 -23.19
N VAL A 17 88.89 13.19 -22.97
CA VAL A 17 88.05 14.07 -22.15
C VAL A 17 86.70 14.30 -22.82
N GLY A 18 86.66 14.50 -24.14
CA GLY A 18 85.41 14.63 -24.90
C GLY A 18 84.53 13.38 -24.79
N ILE A 19 85.11 12.19 -24.89
CA ILE A 19 84.40 10.91 -24.71
C ILE A 19 83.86 10.77 -23.28
N ALA A 20 84.66 11.13 -22.27
CA ALA A 20 84.23 11.06 -20.87
C ALA A 20 83.10 12.05 -20.53
N MET A 21 83.14 13.27 -21.06
CA MET A 21 82.06 14.24 -20.88
C MET A 21 80.78 13.80 -21.63
N PHE A 22 80.94 13.27 -22.84
CA PHE A 22 79.81 12.77 -23.62
C PHE A 22 79.12 11.57 -22.94
N SER A 23 79.88 10.66 -22.31
CA SER A 23 79.30 9.51 -21.62
C SER A 23 78.49 9.93 -20.39
N ILE A 24 78.95 10.93 -19.63
CA ILE A 24 78.19 11.48 -18.48
C ILE A 24 76.88 12.12 -18.96
N VAL A 25 76.92 12.94 -20.01
CA VAL A 25 75.72 13.58 -20.56
C VAL A 25 74.74 12.54 -21.13
N ALA A 26 75.26 11.51 -21.82
CA ALA A 26 74.43 10.43 -22.34
C ALA A 26 73.73 9.65 -21.22
N LEU A 27 74.44 9.34 -20.11
CA LEU A 27 73.86 8.70 -18.92
C LEU A 27 72.79 9.57 -18.24
N ALA A 28 73.05 10.88 -18.12
CA ALA A 28 72.09 11.81 -17.56
C ALA A 28 70.81 11.91 -18.41
N LEU A 29 70.94 11.98 -19.74
CA LEU A 29 69.81 11.98 -20.67
C LEU A 29 69.03 10.66 -20.61
N GLN A 30 69.71 9.52 -20.54
CA GLN A 30 69.06 8.21 -20.40
C GLN A 30 68.26 8.12 -19.09
N SER A 31 68.82 8.62 -17.99
CA SER A 31 68.13 8.69 -16.69
C SER A 31 66.91 9.61 -16.74
N ALA A 32 67.05 10.80 -17.34
CA ALA A 32 65.95 11.76 -17.50
C ALA A 32 64.82 11.19 -18.36
N VAL A 33 65.12 10.47 -19.45
CA VAL A 33 64.12 9.81 -20.28
C VAL A 33 63.40 8.69 -19.52
N LEU A 34 64.10 7.93 -18.68
CA LEU A 34 63.48 6.89 -17.83
C LEU A 34 62.60 7.47 -16.72
N LEU A 35 62.98 8.62 -16.15
CA LEU A 35 62.15 9.34 -15.19
C LEU A 35 60.91 9.93 -15.88
N ALA A 36 61.09 10.53 -17.05
CA ALA A 36 60.00 11.08 -17.86
C ALA A 36 59.03 9.96 -18.31
N SER A 37 59.52 8.79 -18.72
CA SER A 37 58.66 7.68 -19.15
C SER A 37 57.88 7.06 -17.99
N LYS A 38 58.44 7.05 -16.77
CA LYS A 38 57.70 6.67 -15.55
C LYS A 38 56.70 7.73 -15.09
N ALA A 39 56.88 8.99 -15.49
CA ALA A 39 55.95 10.07 -15.21
C ALA A 39 54.76 10.11 -16.19
N ILE A 40 54.85 9.42 -17.33
CA ILE A 40 53.71 9.24 -18.24
C ILE A 40 52.73 8.28 -17.56
N PRO A 41 51.49 8.72 -17.28
CA PRO A 41 50.47 7.86 -16.68
C PRO A 41 50.27 6.63 -17.55
N ASP A 42 50.32 5.43 -16.95
CA ASP A 42 49.87 4.23 -17.62
C ASP A 42 48.39 4.42 -17.99
N ALA A 43 48.06 4.23 -19.27
CA ALA A 43 46.69 4.30 -19.76
C ALA A 43 45.77 3.27 -19.07
N LYS A 44 46.34 2.23 -18.45
CA LYS A 44 45.64 1.22 -17.64
C LYS A 44 45.84 1.41 -16.14
N GLY A 45 46.50 2.48 -15.72
CA GLY A 45 46.75 2.80 -14.32
C GLY A 45 45.45 3.01 -13.54
N VAL A 46 45.48 2.69 -12.25
CA VAL A 46 44.33 2.81 -11.32
C VAL A 46 43.65 4.17 -11.42
N ASN A 47 44.43 5.26 -11.49
CA ASN A 47 43.91 6.62 -11.55
C ASN A 47 43.10 6.89 -12.83
N VAL A 48 43.51 6.35 -13.97
CA VAL A 48 42.79 6.51 -15.25
C VAL A 48 41.46 5.75 -15.18
N ASN A 49 41.48 4.51 -14.68
CA ASN A 49 40.27 3.69 -14.53
C ASN A 49 39.28 4.28 -13.53
N GLN A 50 39.78 4.80 -12.40
CA GLN A 50 38.95 5.47 -11.40
C GLN A 50 38.32 6.75 -11.95
N LEU A 51 39.08 7.55 -12.72
CA LEU A 51 38.56 8.74 -13.39
C LEU A 51 37.49 8.39 -14.43
N ALA A 52 37.70 7.34 -15.22
CA ALA A 52 36.71 6.86 -16.18
C ALA A 52 35.42 6.43 -15.49
N ALA A 53 35.51 5.60 -14.44
CA ALA A 53 34.35 5.17 -13.65
C ALA A 53 33.64 6.36 -12.99
N SER A 54 34.39 7.36 -12.50
CA SER A 54 33.83 8.57 -11.87
C SER A 54 33.03 9.42 -12.86
N ARG A 55 33.55 9.63 -14.07
CA ARG A 55 32.84 10.37 -15.14
C ARG A 55 31.55 9.67 -15.54
N THR A 56 31.57 8.34 -15.68
CA THR A 56 30.37 7.55 -15.98
C THR A 56 29.36 7.64 -14.83
N ALA A 57 29.82 7.55 -13.58
CA ALA A 57 28.97 7.69 -12.40
C ALA A 57 28.31 9.08 -12.31
N GLU A 58 29.09 10.14 -12.53
CA GLU A 58 28.59 11.52 -12.55
C GLU A 58 27.53 11.72 -13.64
N ARG A 59 27.75 11.16 -14.83
CA ARG A 59 26.76 11.20 -15.91
C ARG A 59 25.46 10.49 -15.52
N ILE A 60 25.53 9.25 -15.03
CA ILE A 60 24.35 8.48 -14.64
C ILE A 60 23.59 9.22 -13.52
N THR A 61 24.29 9.70 -12.49
CA THR A 61 23.66 10.38 -11.36
C THR A 61 23.04 11.73 -11.74
N SER A 62 23.68 12.47 -12.64
CA SER A 62 23.11 13.71 -13.21
C SER A 62 21.83 13.42 -13.98
N GLU A 63 21.83 12.40 -14.86
CA GLU A 63 20.63 12.04 -15.63
C GLU A 63 19.51 11.51 -14.73
N LEU A 64 19.82 10.71 -13.71
CA LEU A 64 18.85 10.18 -12.75
C LEU A 64 18.20 11.25 -11.87
N SER A 65 18.89 12.37 -11.63
CA SER A 65 18.32 13.48 -10.84
C SER A 65 17.10 14.11 -11.52
N PHE A 66 16.99 13.95 -12.85
CA PHE A 66 15.88 14.45 -13.67
C PHE A 66 14.97 13.33 -14.19
N ALA A 67 15.09 12.11 -13.66
CA ALA A 67 14.24 11.00 -14.08
C ALA A 67 12.76 11.26 -13.73
N LEU A 68 11.84 10.93 -14.64
CA LEU A 68 10.40 11.11 -14.47
C LEU A 68 9.69 9.78 -14.20
N THR A 69 9.98 8.74 -14.97
CA THR A 69 9.42 7.40 -14.77
C THR A 69 10.51 6.35 -14.91
N PHE A 70 10.29 5.15 -14.34
CA PHE A 70 11.21 4.02 -14.43
C PHE A 70 10.48 2.80 -14.98
N THR A 71 11.07 2.14 -15.97
CA THR A 71 10.50 0.94 -16.61
C THR A 71 11.32 -0.33 -16.39
N GLU A 72 12.58 -0.20 -15.96
CA GLU A 72 13.46 -1.32 -15.62
C GLU A 72 14.29 -0.96 -14.38
N LEU A 73 14.22 -1.79 -13.35
CA LEU A 73 14.94 -1.64 -12.09
C LEU A 73 15.58 -2.98 -11.70
N THR A 74 16.72 -3.31 -12.31
CA THR A 74 17.47 -4.54 -11.98
C THR A 74 18.81 -4.20 -11.34
N ALA A 75 19.52 -5.20 -10.82
CA ALA A 75 20.84 -4.99 -10.23
C ALA A 75 21.89 -4.50 -11.24
N ASN A 76 21.71 -4.77 -12.55
CA ASN A 76 22.71 -4.48 -13.59
C ASN A 76 22.16 -3.66 -14.75
N ALA A 77 20.92 -3.17 -14.63
CA ALA A 77 20.31 -2.31 -15.63
C ALA A 77 19.24 -1.40 -15.01
N ILE A 78 19.15 -0.20 -15.55
CA ILE A 78 18.16 0.80 -15.18
C ILE A 78 17.67 1.52 -16.44
N THR A 79 16.35 1.58 -16.61
CA THR A 79 15.70 2.31 -17.71
C THR A 79 14.73 3.32 -17.13
N PHE A 80 14.87 4.58 -17.55
CA PHE A 80 14.05 5.69 -17.08
C PHE A 80 13.81 6.71 -18.19
N THR A 81 12.78 7.53 -18.00
CA THR A 81 12.49 8.67 -18.86
C THR A 81 12.98 9.97 -18.25
N VAL A 82 13.29 10.95 -19.08
CA VAL A 82 13.58 12.34 -18.70
C VAL A 82 12.70 13.26 -19.55
N ALA A 83 12.51 14.50 -19.09
CA ALA A 83 11.78 15.50 -19.89
C ALA A 83 12.52 15.78 -21.20
N ASP A 84 11.74 16.01 -22.26
CA ASP A 84 12.18 16.38 -23.61
C ASP A 84 13.31 17.45 -23.61
N ARG A 85 14.47 17.07 -24.14
CA ARG A 85 15.72 17.85 -24.23
C ARG A 85 16.06 18.27 -25.66
N ASP A 86 15.56 17.57 -26.67
CA ASP A 86 15.79 17.90 -28.09
C ASP A 86 14.61 18.65 -28.74
N ASN A 87 13.54 18.88 -27.97
CA ASN A 87 12.37 19.68 -28.31
C ASN A 87 11.56 19.07 -29.47
N ASP A 88 11.43 17.75 -29.49
CA ASP A 88 10.59 17.00 -30.44
C ASP A 88 9.17 16.69 -29.90
N GLY A 89 8.90 17.03 -28.64
CA GLY A 89 7.63 16.82 -27.95
C GLY A 89 7.49 15.45 -27.28
N VAL A 90 8.56 14.65 -27.21
CA VAL A 90 8.57 13.30 -26.62
C VAL A 90 9.62 13.19 -25.51
N ASP A 91 9.19 12.74 -24.33
CA ASP A 91 10.12 12.42 -23.22
C ASP A 91 11.15 11.36 -23.65
N GLU A 92 12.42 11.57 -23.34
CA GLU A 92 13.47 10.65 -23.76
C GLU A 92 13.65 9.48 -22.82
N THR A 93 13.83 8.30 -23.40
CA THR A 93 14.14 7.08 -22.67
C THR A 93 15.64 6.86 -22.64
N ILE A 94 16.20 6.71 -21.44
CA ILE A 94 17.61 6.42 -21.23
C ILE A 94 17.73 5.07 -20.53
N ARG A 95 18.54 4.19 -21.10
CA ARG A 95 18.86 2.88 -20.52
C ARG A 95 20.35 2.75 -20.29
N TYR A 96 20.72 2.41 -19.06
CA TYR A 96 22.06 1.94 -18.72
C TYR A 96 22.01 0.46 -18.41
N ALA A 97 22.93 -0.32 -19.00
CA ALA A 97 22.97 -1.75 -18.78
C ALA A 97 24.39 -2.31 -18.81
N TRP A 98 24.60 -3.39 -18.07
CA TRP A 98 25.81 -4.19 -18.07
C TRP A 98 25.45 -5.68 -18.09
N SER A 99 26.20 -6.47 -18.86
CA SER A 99 25.93 -7.90 -19.03
C SER A 99 26.32 -8.77 -17.83
N ALA A 100 26.84 -8.17 -16.75
CA ALA A 100 27.46 -8.87 -15.62
C ALA A 100 28.75 -9.65 -15.95
N VAL A 101 29.30 -9.50 -17.17
CA VAL A 101 30.54 -10.15 -17.58
C VAL A 101 31.70 -9.17 -17.43
N ALA A 102 32.69 -9.53 -16.62
CA ALA A 102 33.87 -8.70 -16.41
C ALA A 102 34.61 -8.44 -17.73
N GLY A 103 34.94 -7.17 -17.99
CA GLY A 103 35.57 -6.71 -19.20
C GLY A 103 34.59 -6.27 -20.29
N GLN A 104 33.30 -6.61 -20.18
CA GLN A 104 32.28 -6.07 -21.08
C GLN A 104 31.89 -4.65 -20.65
N PRO A 105 31.53 -3.77 -21.60
CA PRO A 105 31.25 -2.39 -21.30
C PRO A 105 29.93 -2.19 -20.56
N VAL A 106 29.84 -1.13 -19.77
CA VAL A 106 28.53 -0.53 -19.43
C VAL A 106 28.08 0.25 -20.66
N THR A 107 26.88 -0.03 -21.15
CA THR A 107 26.32 0.67 -22.30
C THR A 107 25.24 1.66 -21.87
N ARG A 108 25.12 2.75 -22.63
CA ARG A 108 24.03 3.71 -22.56
C ARG A 108 23.28 3.70 -23.88
N GLN A 109 21.97 3.56 -23.82
CA GLN A 109 21.08 3.70 -24.95
C GLN A 109 20.21 4.95 -24.74
N TYR A 110 20.08 5.76 -25.79
CA TYR A 110 19.25 6.97 -25.81
C TYR A 110 18.13 6.76 -26.82
N ASN A 111 16.87 6.85 -26.36
CA ASN A 111 15.67 6.53 -27.12
C ASN A 111 15.81 5.16 -27.81
N SER A 112 15.40 5.05 -29.07
CA SER A 112 15.55 3.86 -29.89
C SER A 112 16.93 3.75 -30.56
N GLY A 113 17.91 4.57 -30.18
CA GLY A 113 19.25 4.56 -30.74
C GLY A 113 20.03 3.28 -30.42
N ALA A 114 21.17 3.11 -31.10
CA ALA A 114 22.11 2.03 -30.77
C ALA A 114 22.74 2.26 -29.38
N ALA A 115 22.92 1.19 -28.63
CA ALA A 115 23.60 1.25 -27.33
C ALA A 115 25.10 1.56 -27.53
N ALA A 116 25.57 2.65 -26.92
CA ALA A 116 26.97 3.08 -26.97
C ALA A 116 27.69 2.72 -25.67
N SER A 117 28.96 2.33 -25.75
CA SER A 117 29.79 2.13 -24.54
C SER A 117 30.01 3.46 -23.82
N VAL A 118 29.79 3.47 -22.51
CA VAL A 118 30.10 4.62 -21.62
C VAL A 118 31.15 4.28 -20.57
N LEU A 119 31.50 3.01 -20.41
CA LEU A 119 32.60 2.55 -19.58
C LEU A 119 33.12 1.23 -20.12
N ASP A 120 34.25 1.28 -20.83
CA ASP A 120 34.94 0.09 -21.32
C ASP A 120 35.62 -0.69 -20.17
N ASP A 121 35.90 -1.98 -20.38
CA ASP A 121 36.50 -2.89 -19.39
C ASP A 121 35.81 -2.81 -18.01
N ALA A 122 34.48 -2.70 -18.01
CA ALA A 122 33.72 -2.67 -16.76
C ALA A 122 33.75 -4.05 -16.10
N ARG A 123 34.10 -4.05 -14.81
CA ARG A 123 34.21 -5.28 -14.00
C ARG A 123 33.25 -5.31 -12.82
N GLU A 124 32.48 -4.25 -12.66
CA GLU A 124 31.42 -4.11 -11.68
C GLU A 124 30.50 -2.99 -12.13
N PHE A 125 29.21 -3.29 -12.25
CA PHE A 125 28.12 -2.33 -12.34
C PHE A 125 26.98 -2.88 -11.50
N ALA A 126 26.73 -2.26 -10.35
CA ALA A 126 25.67 -2.67 -9.44
C ALA A 126 24.80 -1.47 -9.11
N VAL A 127 23.49 -1.66 -9.21
CA VAL A 127 22.46 -0.67 -8.93
C VAL A 127 21.61 -1.15 -7.75
N ALA A 128 21.45 -0.29 -6.76
CA ALA A 128 20.58 -0.52 -5.61
C ALA A 128 19.55 0.61 -5.51
N TYR A 129 18.33 0.26 -5.10
CA TYR A 129 17.19 1.15 -5.10
C TYR A 129 16.67 1.35 -3.68
N ASP A 130 16.64 2.59 -3.21
CA ASP A 130 16.03 2.94 -1.95
C ASP A 130 14.60 3.40 -2.23
N LYS A 131 13.63 2.58 -1.82
CA LYS A 131 12.20 2.84 -2.01
C LYS A 131 11.58 3.34 -0.69
N ARG A 132 10.71 4.34 -0.77
CA ARG A 132 9.85 4.77 0.34
C ARG A 132 8.47 4.15 0.16
N ALA A 133 8.01 3.42 1.18
CA ALA A 133 6.62 2.96 1.24
C ALA A 133 5.72 4.06 1.80
N GLU A 134 4.57 4.27 1.18
CA GLU A 134 3.56 5.23 1.60
C GLU A 134 2.21 4.51 1.73
N LEU A 135 1.71 4.46 2.96
CA LEU A 135 0.43 3.86 3.28
C LEU A 135 -0.68 4.61 2.54
N GLN A 136 -1.48 3.89 1.77
CA GLN A 136 -2.65 4.43 1.09
C GLN A 136 -3.81 4.62 2.07
N ALA A 137 -4.79 5.41 1.65
CA ALA A 137 -6.02 5.55 2.41
C ALA A 137 -6.65 4.17 2.65
N THR A 138 -7.00 3.89 3.90
CA THR A 138 -7.68 2.67 4.28
C THR A 138 -9.00 2.54 3.52
N THR A 139 -9.17 1.43 2.81
CA THR A 139 -10.41 1.09 2.15
C THR A 139 -11.20 0.09 2.99
N TYR A 140 -12.51 0.02 2.73
CA TYR A 140 -13.42 -0.85 3.43
C TYR A 140 -14.31 -1.56 2.44
N THR A 141 -14.50 -2.86 2.63
CA THR A 141 -15.42 -3.66 1.83
C THR A 141 -16.65 -4.03 2.64
N GLU A 142 -17.84 -3.80 2.06
CA GLU A 142 -19.12 -4.26 2.61
C GLU A 142 -19.41 -5.67 2.09
N SER A 143 -19.76 -6.59 3.01
CA SER A 143 -20.10 -7.97 2.66
C SER A 143 -21.44 -8.06 1.92
N ALA A 144 -21.69 -9.22 1.31
CA ALA A 144 -23.04 -9.61 0.95
C ALA A 144 -23.94 -9.70 2.19
N GLU A 145 -25.26 -9.64 1.99
CA GLU A 145 -26.22 -9.81 3.09
C GLU A 145 -26.11 -11.22 3.69
N GLY A 146 -25.97 -11.28 5.01
CA GLY A 146 -25.92 -12.50 5.79
C GLY A 146 -26.80 -12.44 7.04
N LEU A 147 -26.99 -13.59 7.67
CA LEU A 147 -27.70 -13.70 8.94
C LEU A 147 -26.81 -13.20 10.07
N LEU A 148 -27.22 -12.11 10.72
CA LEU A 148 -26.50 -11.51 11.85
C LEU A 148 -26.98 -12.08 13.18
N TYR A 149 -28.27 -12.39 13.30
CA TYR A 149 -28.85 -12.94 14.53
C TYR A 149 -30.07 -13.79 14.21
N SER A 150 -30.30 -14.86 14.98
CA SER A 150 -31.48 -15.70 14.83
C SER A 150 -31.92 -16.31 16.15
N TYR A 151 -33.22 -16.21 16.41
CA TYR A 151 -33.92 -16.95 17.44
C TYR A 151 -35.23 -17.46 16.87
N THR A 152 -35.39 -18.79 16.78
CA THR A 152 -36.56 -19.43 16.14
C THR A 152 -37.16 -20.53 17.02
N GLY A 153 -37.02 -20.41 18.34
CA GLY A 153 -37.56 -21.40 19.26
C GLY A 153 -39.10 -21.36 19.29
N ALA A 154 -39.73 -22.51 19.52
CA ALA A 154 -41.18 -22.70 19.33
C ALA A 154 -41.89 -23.35 20.54
N LEU A 155 -41.20 -23.58 21.67
CA LEU A 155 -41.82 -24.22 22.83
C LEU A 155 -42.56 -23.18 23.68
N LEU A 156 -43.84 -23.39 24.00
CA LEU A 156 -44.62 -22.51 24.88
C LEU A 156 -44.73 -21.07 24.37
N SER A 157 -45.14 -20.93 23.10
CA SER A 157 -45.37 -19.61 22.50
C SER A 157 -46.52 -18.85 23.18
N GLY A 158 -46.36 -17.53 23.26
CA GLY A 158 -47.37 -16.57 23.66
C GLY A 158 -47.46 -15.41 22.66
N ALA A 159 -48.40 -14.50 22.87
CA ALA A 159 -48.61 -13.30 22.09
C ALA A 159 -48.44 -12.06 22.97
N PHE A 160 -47.76 -11.04 22.47
CA PHE A 160 -47.79 -9.71 23.05
C PHE A 160 -48.57 -8.79 22.13
N ASN A 161 -49.59 -8.13 22.66
CA ASN A 161 -50.44 -7.21 21.92
C ASN A 161 -49.72 -5.86 21.88
N VAL A 162 -49.28 -5.47 20.69
CA VAL A 162 -48.56 -4.21 20.48
C VAL A 162 -49.58 -3.12 20.14
N ASP A 163 -49.67 -2.09 20.97
CA ASP A 163 -50.51 -0.90 20.78
C ASP A 163 -49.69 0.41 20.91
N LYS A 164 -50.36 1.57 20.96
CA LYS A 164 -49.71 2.88 21.07
C LYS A 164 -48.94 3.09 22.40
N ASP A 165 -49.37 2.48 23.49
CA ASP A 165 -48.83 2.63 24.85
C ASP A 165 -47.96 1.43 25.27
N GLU A 166 -48.29 0.23 24.77
CA GLU A 166 -47.65 -1.04 25.07
C GLU A 166 -46.77 -1.53 23.91
N TRP A 167 -45.45 -1.56 24.13
CA TRP A 167 -44.49 -2.00 23.12
C TRP A 167 -43.70 -3.19 23.64
N CYS A 168 -43.26 -4.06 22.74
CA CYS A 168 -42.30 -5.11 23.05
C CYS A 168 -41.06 -5.02 22.18
N GLY A 169 -40.03 -5.74 22.58
CA GLY A 169 -38.83 -5.84 21.77
C GLY A 169 -37.82 -6.80 22.35
N GLN A 170 -36.69 -6.90 21.67
CA GLN A 170 -35.61 -7.78 22.05
C GLN A 170 -34.27 -7.15 21.75
N TYR A 171 -33.38 -7.25 22.73
CA TYR A 171 -31.96 -7.03 22.52
C TYR A 171 -31.34 -8.23 21.84
N PHE A 172 -30.47 -7.97 20.87
CA PHE A 172 -29.65 -8.98 20.25
C PHE A 172 -28.20 -8.49 20.11
N MET A 173 -27.28 -9.45 20.17
CA MET A 173 -25.88 -9.25 19.79
C MET A 173 -25.67 -9.93 18.44
N PRO A 174 -25.16 -9.24 17.40
CA PRO A 174 -24.90 -9.86 16.12
C PRO A 174 -23.72 -10.84 16.21
N THR A 175 -23.79 -11.94 15.47
CA THR A 175 -22.65 -12.80 15.17
C THR A 175 -21.90 -12.21 14.00
N LEU A 176 -20.70 -11.68 14.25
CA LEU A 176 -19.91 -10.97 13.25
C LEU A 176 -18.60 -11.73 12.94
N PRO A 177 -18.15 -11.77 11.68
CA PRO A 177 -16.80 -12.25 11.35
C PRO A 177 -15.73 -11.43 12.07
N ASN A 178 -14.57 -12.06 12.34
CA ASN A 178 -13.43 -11.35 12.92
C ASN A 178 -12.95 -10.22 11.99
N GLY A 179 -12.54 -9.09 12.56
CA GLY A 179 -12.10 -7.92 11.79
C GLY A 179 -13.24 -7.03 11.25
N THR A 180 -14.51 -7.31 11.61
CA THR A 180 -15.62 -6.39 11.32
C THR A 180 -15.36 -5.05 12.00
N SER A 181 -15.37 -3.95 11.24
CA SER A 181 -15.21 -2.58 11.74
C SER A 181 -16.55 -1.91 12.05
N SER A 182 -17.57 -2.21 11.26
CA SER A 182 -18.95 -1.82 11.49
C SER A 182 -19.92 -2.79 10.84
N TRP A 183 -21.19 -2.73 11.20
CA TRP A 183 -22.23 -3.53 10.57
C TRP A 183 -23.51 -2.72 10.36
N ARG A 184 -24.42 -3.25 9.54
CA ARG A 184 -25.74 -2.67 9.30
C ARG A 184 -26.81 -3.75 9.31
N VAL A 185 -28.01 -3.39 9.72
CA VAL A 185 -29.21 -4.20 9.50
C VAL A 185 -29.84 -3.81 8.17
N LYS A 186 -30.23 -4.80 7.37
CA LYS A 186 -30.95 -4.60 6.10
C LYS A 186 -32.42 -4.99 6.23
N ARG A 187 -32.69 -6.06 6.97
CA ARG A 187 -34.06 -6.52 7.20
C ARG A 187 -34.16 -7.32 8.49
N ILE A 188 -35.35 -7.24 9.09
CA ILE A 188 -35.72 -7.96 10.30
C ILE A 188 -36.92 -8.82 9.93
N GLN A 189 -36.81 -10.13 10.15
CA GLN A 189 -37.94 -11.04 10.09
C GLN A 189 -38.42 -11.36 11.50
N PHE A 190 -39.73 -11.40 11.69
CA PHE A 190 -40.37 -11.66 12.98
C PHE A 190 -41.67 -12.41 12.78
N VAL A 191 -42.15 -13.14 13.80
CA VAL A 191 -43.45 -13.83 13.72
C VAL A 191 -44.54 -12.97 14.33
N ALA A 192 -45.55 -12.65 13.53
CA ALA A 192 -46.72 -11.88 13.94
C ALA A 192 -47.98 -12.38 13.24
N ARG A 193 -49.14 -11.96 13.73
CA ARG A 193 -50.46 -12.18 13.10
C ARG A 193 -51.31 -10.92 13.21
N GLU A 194 -52.41 -10.89 12.47
CA GLU A 194 -53.37 -9.79 12.56
C GLU A 194 -54.02 -9.78 13.95
N GLY A 195 -54.04 -8.60 14.58
CA GLY A 195 -54.91 -8.29 15.72
C GLY A 195 -56.16 -7.56 15.24
N GLU A 196 -56.36 -6.30 15.63
CA GLU A 196 -57.52 -5.47 15.25
C GLU A 196 -57.18 -4.45 14.14
N SER A 197 -56.50 -4.90 13.08
CA SER A 197 -56.04 -4.06 11.95
C SER A 197 -55.08 -2.91 12.34
N GLY A 198 -54.23 -3.14 13.35
CA GLY A 198 -53.20 -2.21 13.79
C GLY A 198 -52.07 -1.97 12.79
N ASN A 199 -51.51 -0.76 12.80
CA ASN A 199 -50.23 -0.45 12.15
C ASN A 199 -49.12 -0.45 13.19
N MET A 200 -47.97 -1.03 12.82
CA MET A 200 -46.81 -1.13 13.71
C MET A 200 -45.57 -0.55 13.04
N ARG A 201 -44.69 0.07 13.82
CA ARG A 201 -43.32 0.38 13.42
C ARG A 201 -42.36 -0.61 14.02
N VAL A 202 -41.54 -1.19 13.15
CA VAL A 202 -40.34 -1.93 13.56
C VAL A 202 -39.20 -0.93 13.60
N GLN A 203 -38.71 -0.64 14.80
CA GLN A 203 -37.61 0.29 15.02
C GLN A 203 -36.35 -0.48 15.40
N LEU A 204 -35.21 -0.08 14.85
CA LEU A 204 -33.91 -0.46 15.37
C LEU A 204 -33.38 0.68 16.24
N ARG A 205 -33.06 0.38 17.50
CA ARG A 205 -32.54 1.34 18.46
C ARG A 205 -31.20 0.89 19.01
N THR A 206 -30.38 1.85 19.45
CA THR A 206 -29.18 1.50 20.22
C THR A 206 -29.57 0.95 21.59
N ALA A 207 -28.73 0.07 22.14
CA ALA A 207 -28.94 -0.56 23.44
C ALA A 207 -28.20 0.18 24.56
N ALA A 208 -28.84 0.34 25.72
CA ALA A 208 -28.18 0.74 26.95
C ALA A 208 -27.40 -0.44 27.57
N ALA A 209 -26.57 -0.17 28.58
CA ALA A 209 -25.72 -1.20 29.22
C ALA A 209 -26.50 -2.38 29.84
N ASN A 210 -27.75 -2.15 30.27
CA ASN A 210 -28.63 -3.20 30.79
C ASN A 210 -29.28 -4.05 29.67
N GLY A 211 -29.16 -3.65 28.39
CA GLY A 211 -29.79 -4.29 27.25
C GLY A 211 -31.21 -3.80 26.95
N THR A 212 -31.66 -2.68 27.53
CA THR A 212 -32.91 -2.02 27.10
C THR A 212 -32.64 -1.02 25.99
N PRO A 213 -33.63 -0.68 25.13
CA PRO A 213 -33.43 0.32 24.09
C PRO A 213 -33.20 1.72 24.70
N THR A 214 -32.41 2.54 24.02
CA THR A 214 -32.33 3.99 24.29
C THR A 214 -33.39 4.77 23.51
N ASN A 215 -33.38 6.10 23.59
CA ASN A 215 -34.23 6.96 22.76
C ASN A 215 -33.69 7.19 21.34
N VAL A 216 -32.49 6.70 21.02
CA VAL A 216 -31.88 6.86 19.70
C VAL A 216 -32.40 5.77 18.75
N VAL A 217 -33.24 6.19 17.80
CA VAL A 217 -33.71 5.35 16.69
C VAL A 217 -32.67 5.42 15.57
N VAL A 218 -32.06 4.29 15.24
CA VAL A 218 -31.10 4.15 14.15
C VAL A 218 -31.84 4.14 12.81
N ASP A 219 -32.91 3.35 12.72
CA ASP A 219 -33.81 3.32 11.58
C ASP A 219 -35.18 2.75 12.00
N GLN A 220 -36.19 2.92 11.15
CA GLN A 220 -37.51 2.36 11.38
C GLN A 220 -38.26 2.11 10.07
N GLN A 221 -39.06 1.05 10.05
CA GLN A 221 -39.96 0.73 8.96
C GLN A 221 -41.37 0.57 9.48
N ARG A 222 -42.33 1.18 8.78
CA ARG A 222 -43.75 0.94 9.03
C ARG A 222 -44.14 -0.38 8.36
N VAL A 223 -44.75 -1.27 9.13
CA VAL A 223 -45.37 -2.49 8.66
C VAL A 223 -46.88 -2.30 8.82
N TYR A 224 -47.57 -2.30 7.69
CA TYR A 224 -49.02 -2.13 7.67
C TYR A 224 -49.70 -3.42 8.17
N GLY A 225 -50.88 -3.30 8.77
CA GLY A 225 -51.64 -4.44 9.28
C GLY A 225 -52.23 -5.36 8.21
N ALA A 226 -52.61 -4.79 7.05
CA ALA A 226 -53.26 -5.49 5.94
C ALA A 226 -52.54 -6.73 5.34
N PRO A 227 -51.19 -6.83 5.34
CA PRO A 227 -50.49 -8.07 4.93
C PRO A 227 -50.48 -9.19 5.97
N TYR A 228 -50.96 -8.98 7.20
CA TYR A 228 -50.97 -10.06 8.20
C TYR A 228 -52.07 -11.07 7.89
N SER A 229 -51.73 -12.36 7.96
CA SER A 229 -52.74 -13.41 8.02
C SER A 229 -53.30 -13.51 9.45
N SER A 230 -54.51 -14.07 9.58
CA SER A 230 -55.07 -14.41 10.90
C SER A 230 -54.27 -15.48 11.64
N GLY A 231 -53.34 -16.16 10.96
CA GLY A 231 -52.42 -17.13 11.52
C GLY A 231 -51.04 -16.53 11.80
N TRP A 232 -50.27 -17.21 12.65
CA TRP A 232 -48.87 -16.84 12.90
C TRP A 232 -48.03 -17.06 11.64
N GLY A 233 -47.42 -15.98 11.15
CA GLY A 233 -46.57 -16.02 9.96
C GLY A 233 -45.32 -15.17 10.14
N TRP A 234 -44.26 -15.51 9.40
CA TRP A 234 -43.08 -14.67 9.29
C TRP A 234 -43.43 -13.41 8.49
N GLN A 235 -43.07 -12.28 9.07
CA GLN A 235 -43.23 -10.93 8.54
C GLN A 235 -41.85 -10.31 8.38
N GLU A 236 -41.71 -9.37 7.45
CA GLU A 236 -40.43 -8.72 7.15
C GLU A 236 -40.55 -7.20 7.21
N ALA A 237 -39.54 -6.57 7.82
CA ALA A 237 -39.35 -5.13 7.81
C ALA A 237 -37.96 -4.81 7.24
N SER A 238 -37.92 -4.16 6.08
CA SER A 238 -36.67 -3.67 5.47
C SER A 238 -36.25 -2.34 6.05
N LEU A 239 -34.98 -2.20 6.41
CA LEU A 239 -34.37 -0.99 6.97
C LEU A 239 -33.34 -0.44 5.99
N ALA A 240 -33.52 0.79 5.54
CA ALA A 240 -32.68 1.41 4.52
C ALA A 240 -31.37 1.99 5.11
N ASN A 241 -31.46 2.57 6.30
CA ASN A 241 -30.44 3.45 6.89
C ASN A 241 -29.84 2.90 8.20
N ALA A 242 -30.15 1.66 8.58
CA ALA A 242 -29.69 1.03 9.81
C ALA A 242 -28.20 0.60 9.81
N GLY A 243 -27.27 1.52 9.51
CA GLY A 243 -25.83 1.25 9.40
C GLY A 243 -24.95 1.97 10.42
N GLY A 244 -23.63 1.75 10.31
CA GLY A 244 -22.62 2.36 11.18
C GLY A 244 -22.63 1.83 12.61
N LEU A 245 -23.18 0.64 12.84
CA LEU A 245 -23.29 0.05 14.17
C LEU A 245 -21.94 -0.52 14.60
N SER A 246 -21.58 -0.28 15.86
CA SER A 246 -20.33 -0.78 16.44
C SER A 246 -20.36 -2.31 16.58
N PRO A 247 -19.28 -3.03 16.21
CA PRO A 247 -19.18 -4.48 16.43
C PRO A 247 -19.22 -4.89 17.91
N ALA A 248 -18.87 -3.97 18.81
CA ALA A 248 -18.85 -4.20 20.25
C ALA A 248 -20.21 -3.97 20.93
N ALA A 249 -21.21 -3.45 20.20
CA ALA A 249 -22.51 -3.12 20.73
C ALA A 249 -23.61 -3.96 20.07
N GLY A 250 -24.54 -4.47 20.90
CA GLY A 250 -25.80 -5.01 20.40
C GLY A 250 -26.80 -3.91 20.05
N ALA A 251 -27.92 -4.31 19.48
CA ALA A 251 -29.02 -3.42 19.15
C ALA A 251 -30.35 -3.97 19.69
N CYS A 252 -31.33 -3.09 19.79
CA CYS A 252 -32.67 -3.43 20.22
C CYS A 252 -33.64 -3.31 19.05
N VAL A 253 -34.35 -4.40 18.74
CA VAL A 253 -35.52 -4.34 17.87
C VAL A 253 -36.72 -3.98 18.74
N VAL A 254 -37.44 -2.92 18.39
CA VAL A 254 -38.64 -2.45 19.10
C VAL A 254 -39.83 -2.49 18.16
N PHE A 255 -40.90 -3.14 18.61
CA PHE A 255 -42.19 -3.23 17.95
C PHE A 255 -43.13 -2.24 18.62
N ARG A 256 -43.42 -1.12 17.95
CA ARG A 256 -44.21 -0.01 18.48
C ARG A 256 -45.51 0.13 17.70
N GLY A 257 -46.67 0.09 18.36
CA GLY A 257 -47.95 0.39 17.73
C GLY A 257 -48.10 1.88 17.43
N GLU A 258 -48.84 2.21 16.38
CA GLU A 258 -49.14 3.60 16.01
C GLU A 258 -50.55 4.06 16.39
N SER A 259 -51.43 3.12 16.74
CA SER A 259 -52.85 3.33 17.02
C SER A 259 -53.27 2.49 18.22
N ASP A 260 -54.50 2.69 18.67
CA ASP A 260 -55.14 1.85 19.69
C ASP A 260 -55.43 0.42 19.20
N THR A 261 -55.27 0.17 17.90
CA THR A 261 -55.47 -1.13 17.29
C THR A 261 -54.23 -1.99 17.40
N GLU A 262 -54.44 -3.25 17.80
CA GLU A 262 -53.38 -4.16 18.22
C GLU A 262 -52.79 -4.96 17.06
N VAL A 263 -51.49 -5.25 17.15
CA VAL A 263 -50.81 -6.28 16.36
C VAL A 263 -50.17 -7.28 17.32
N ASP A 264 -50.43 -8.57 17.12
CA ASP A 264 -49.87 -9.62 17.97
C ASP A 264 -48.48 -10.02 17.48
N VAL A 265 -47.46 -9.84 18.34
CA VAL A 265 -46.10 -10.33 18.10
C VAL A 265 -45.86 -11.60 18.92
N GLN A 266 -45.39 -12.67 18.26
CA GLN A 266 -45.15 -13.94 18.92
C GLN A 266 -43.87 -13.89 19.74
N TYR A 267 -43.97 -14.34 20.98
CA TYR A 267 -42.81 -14.61 21.83
C TYR A 267 -42.85 -16.04 22.35
N GLN A 268 -41.72 -16.52 22.83
CA GLN A 268 -41.58 -17.83 23.47
C GLN A 268 -41.44 -17.65 24.99
N ASN A 269 -42.14 -18.46 25.80
CA ASN A 269 -41.91 -18.54 27.24
C ASN A 269 -40.87 -19.61 27.59
N LEU A 270 -40.27 -19.47 28.79
CA LEU A 270 -39.30 -20.41 29.35
C LEU A 270 -38.13 -20.66 28.40
N THR A 271 -37.57 -19.57 27.87
CA THR A 271 -36.33 -19.67 27.14
C THR A 271 -35.24 -20.23 28.05
N LEU A 272 -34.48 -21.22 27.60
CA LEU A 272 -33.32 -21.81 28.31
C LEU A 272 -32.15 -20.81 28.46
N ALA A 273 -32.45 -19.51 28.58
CA ALA A 273 -31.58 -18.35 28.58
C ALA A 273 -30.72 -18.20 29.85
N LEU A 274 -30.59 -19.25 30.67
CA LEU A 274 -29.73 -19.29 31.87
C LEU A 274 -28.24 -18.99 31.57
N LEU A 275 -27.85 -18.92 30.30
CA LEU A 275 -26.47 -18.64 29.84
C LEU A 275 -26.34 -17.37 29.00
N GLY A 276 -27.16 -16.34 29.26
CA GLY A 276 -27.05 -15.06 28.55
C GLY A 276 -27.83 -15.03 27.23
N GLY A 277 -29.01 -15.63 27.22
CA GLY A 277 -29.92 -15.65 26.07
C GLY A 277 -30.48 -14.27 25.68
N PRO A 278 -31.37 -14.22 24.68
CA PRO A 278 -32.09 -13.00 24.29
C PRO A 278 -32.69 -12.26 25.48
N LYS A 279 -32.54 -10.94 25.53
CA LYS A 279 -33.19 -10.11 26.55
C LYS A 279 -34.45 -9.50 25.94
N TYR A 280 -35.59 -10.14 26.20
CA TYR A 280 -36.89 -9.55 25.90
C TYR A 280 -37.15 -8.37 26.84
N PHE A 281 -37.77 -7.33 26.31
CA PHE A 281 -38.27 -6.20 27.08
C PHE A 281 -39.66 -5.79 26.60
N GLN A 282 -40.39 -5.12 27.49
CA GLN A 282 -41.67 -4.50 27.20
C GLN A 282 -41.80 -3.16 27.91
N THR A 283 -42.72 -2.33 27.47
CA THR A 283 -43.13 -1.06 28.10
C THR A 283 -44.65 -1.00 28.10
N ILE A 284 -45.22 -0.30 29.08
CA ILE A 284 -46.66 -0.01 29.20
C ILE A 284 -46.93 1.50 29.26
N ASN A 285 -45.90 2.30 28.97
CA ASN A 285 -45.92 3.75 29.13
C ASN A 285 -45.21 4.45 27.97
N THR A 286 -45.50 3.99 26.75
CA THR A 286 -45.07 4.64 25.52
C THR A 286 -43.54 4.75 25.44
N GLY A 287 -42.83 3.73 25.95
CA GLY A 287 -41.37 3.66 25.94
C GLY A 287 -40.67 4.55 26.97
N THR A 288 -41.38 5.13 27.94
CA THR A 288 -40.76 5.92 29.02
C THR A 288 -39.87 5.05 29.90
N SER A 289 -40.28 3.81 30.15
CA SER A 289 -39.49 2.80 30.86
C SER A 289 -39.70 1.41 30.29
N PHE A 290 -38.66 0.57 30.35
CA PHE A 290 -38.70 -0.81 29.87
C PHE A 290 -38.48 -1.80 31.00
N SER A 291 -39.35 -2.80 31.11
CA SER A 291 -39.18 -3.96 31.99
C SER A 291 -38.56 -5.13 31.22
N LEU A 292 -37.48 -5.70 31.75
CA LEU A 292 -36.82 -6.88 31.18
C LEU A 292 -37.50 -8.17 31.63
N ASN A 293 -37.60 -9.15 30.73
CA ASN A 293 -38.03 -10.50 31.04
C ASN A 293 -37.06 -11.51 30.42
N ALA A 294 -36.20 -12.12 31.25
CA ALA A 294 -35.19 -13.07 30.80
C ALA A 294 -35.74 -14.46 30.43
N LEU A 295 -37.03 -14.71 30.69
CA LEU A 295 -37.69 -15.98 30.36
C LEU A 295 -38.47 -15.90 29.03
N ARG A 296 -38.45 -14.74 28.37
CA ARG A 296 -39.12 -14.53 27.09
C ARG A 296 -38.13 -14.20 25.99
N ALA A 297 -38.46 -14.58 24.77
CA ALA A 297 -37.78 -14.13 23.57
C ALA A 297 -38.72 -14.05 22.38
N LEU A 298 -38.52 -13.05 21.54
CA LEU A 298 -39.19 -12.91 20.25
C LEU A 298 -38.58 -13.87 19.24
N GLN A 299 -39.42 -14.47 18.40
CA GLN A 299 -38.95 -15.19 17.22
C GLN A 299 -38.48 -14.18 16.17
N LEU A 300 -37.16 -14.05 16.02
CA LEU A 300 -36.52 -13.02 15.22
C LEU A 300 -35.40 -13.58 14.35
N ARG A 301 -35.28 -13.05 13.13
CA ARG A 301 -34.06 -13.18 12.31
C ARG A 301 -33.65 -11.80 11.85
N VAL A 302 -32.39 -11.45 12.07
CA VAL A 302 -31.83 -10.16 11.66
C VAL A 302 -30.81 -10.43 10.57
N TYR A 303 -31.02 -9.82 9.42
CA TYR A 303 -30.13 -9.91 8.27
C TYR A 303 -29.48 -8.55 8.03
N GLY A 304 -28.25 -8.58 7.53
CA GLY A 304 -27.48 -7.38 7.34
C GLY A 304 -26.15 -7.64 6.67
N THR A 305 -25.34 -6.60 6.57
CA THR A 305 -23.98 -6.68 6.00
C THR A 305 -22.98 -6.21 7.04
N THR A 306 -21.75 -6.66 6.87
CA THR A 306 -20.60 -6.27 7.70
C THR A 306 -19.60 -5.53 6.85
N THR A 307 -19.02 -4.49 7.40
CA THR A 307 -17.91 -3.75 6.80
C THR A 307 -16.62 -4.22 7.46
N THR A 308 -15.65 -4.65 6.66
CA THR A 308 -14.30 -5.01 7.12
C THR A 308 -13.30 -4.05 6.53
N GLN A 309 -12.26 -3.73 7.29
CA GLN A 309 -11.12 -3.00 6.77
C GLN A 309 -10.38 -3.89 5.77
N ASP A 310 -10.09 -3.36 4.58
CA ASP A 310 -9.26 -4.05 3.61
C ASP A 310 -7.79 -4.04 4.09
N PRO A 311 -6.96 -5.01 3.66
CA PRO A 311 -5.54 -5.00 3.99
C PRO A 311 -4.88 -3.68 3.60
N ASP A 312 -3.94 -3.21 4.41
CA ASP A 312 -3.18 -1.99 4.13
C ASP A 312 -2.50 -2.08 2.76
N LEU A 313 -2.80 -1.10 1.91
CA LEU A 313 -2.17 -0.95 0.60
C LEU A 313 -1.04 0.06 0.69
N TYR A 314 0.08 -0.23 0.04
CA TYR A 314 1.24 0.65 0.01
C TYR A 314 1.57 1.03 -1.42
N LYS A 315 1.84 2.32 -1.65
CA LYS A 315 2.54 2.78 -2.84
C LYS A 315 4.02 2.90 -2.53
N TYR A 316 4.86 2.58 -3.51
CA TYR A 316 6.30 2.68 -3.37
C TYR A 316 6.81 3.77 -4.29
N TYR A 317 7.60 4.67 -3.73
CA TYR A 317 8.23 5.76 -4.46
C TYR A 317 9.74 5.59 -4.44
N LEU A 318 10.39 5.74 -5.59
CA LEU A 318 11.85 5.64 -5.66
C LEU A 318 12.47 6.93 -5.09
N ALA A 319 13.17 6.83 -3.97
CA ALA A 319 13.77 7.97 -3.29
C ALA A 319 15.21 8.24 -3.76
N SER A 320 16.02 7.17 -3.84
CA SER A 320 17.39 7.25 -4.33
C SER A 320 17.82 5.99 -5.06
N VAL A 321 18.80 6.17 -5.95
CA VAL A 321 19.49 5.11 -6.67
C VAL A 321 20.96 5.17 -6.26
N ARG A 322 21.51 4.06 -5.77
CA ARG A 322 22.92 3.90 -5.42
C ARG A 322 23.60 3.04 -6.47
N LEU A 323 24.78 3.47 -6.89
CA LEU A 323 25.55 2.88 -7.97
C LEU A 323 26.94 2.50 -7.46
N THR A 324 27.41 1.33 -7.88
CA THR A 324 28.81 0.92 -7.74
C THR A 324 29.36 0.59 -9.12
N LEU A 325 30.47 1.22 -9.48
CA LEU A 325 31.15 1.06 -10.76
C LEU A 325 32.61 0.70 -10.53
N ARG A 326 33.17 -0.17 -11.37
CA ARG A 326 34.61 -0.44 -11.40
C ARG A 326 35.07 -0.67 -12.83
N CYS A 327 36.10 0.07 -13.22
CA CYS A 327 36.82 -0.11 -14.48
C CYS A 327 38.18 -0.76 -14.22
N GLY A 328 38.59 -1.66 -15.10
CA GLY A 328 39.88 -2.32 -15.00
C GLY A 328 40.00 -3.35 -13.87
N PRO A 329 41.13 -4.07 -13.80
CA PRO A 329 41.31 -5.20 -12.88
C PRO A 329 41.49 -4.80 -11.41
N HIS A 330 41.82 -3.53 -11.14
CA HIS A 330 42.17 -3.07 -9.80
C HIS A 330 40.93 -2.71 -8.98
N THR A 331 40.79 -3.31 -7.80
CA THR A 331 39.70 -3.00 -6.85
C THR A 331 39.72 -1.56 -6.34
N ALA A 332 40.90 -0.92 -6.30
CA ALA A 332 41.07 0.48 -5.93
C ALA A 332 40.42 1.46 -6.92
N ALA A 333 40.10 1.03 -8.15
CA ALA A 333 39.38 1.84 -9.13
C ALA A 333 37.84 1.82 -8.95
N ARG A 334 37.34 1.25 -7.85
CA ARG A 334 35.91 1.22 -7.54
C ARG A 334 35.41 2.61 -7.13
N VAL A 335 34.27 2.99 -7.70
CA VAL A 335 33.57 4.24 -7.42
C VAL A 335 32.17 3.91 -6.89
N HIS A 336 31.77 4.60 -5.83
CA HIS A 336 30.41 4.59 -5.32
C HIS A 336 29.77 5.96 -5.57
N ALA A 337 28.55 5.95 -6.05
CA ALA A 337 27.78 7.18 -6.29
C ALA A 337 26.31 6.95 -5.93
N GLY A 338 25.56 8.03 -5.77
CA GLY A 338 24.13 7.96 -5.55
C GLY A 338 23.44 9.20 -6.09
N ALA A 339 22.23 9.03 -6.60
CA ALA A 339 21.36 10.11 -7.03
C ALA A 339 20.06 10.06 -6.24
N ARG A 340 19.61 11.22 -5.76
CA ARG A 340 18.25 11.38 -5.27
C ARG A 340 17.35 11.67 -6.47
N VAL A 341 16.24 10.95 -6.57
CA VAL A 341 15.27 11.17 -7.64
C VAL A 341 14.30 12.26 -7.19
N LEU A 342 14.32 13.42 -7.85
CA LEU A 342 13.55 14.59 -7.40
C LEU A 342 12.04 14.43 -7.59
N SER A 343 11.63 13.74 -8.64
CA SER A 343 10.22 13.47 -8.95
C SER A 343 9.59 12.42 -8.02
N ALA A 344 10.41 11.62 -7.33
CA ALA A 344 10.00 10.49 -6.49
C ALA A 344 8.90 9.64 -7.16
N PRO A 345 9.17 9.00 -8.31
CA PRO A 345 8.14 8.35 -9.09
C PRO A 345 7.66 7.05 -8.46
N GLU A 346 6.40 6.71 -8.72
CA GLU A 346 5.80 5.46 -8.29
C GLU A 346 6.49 4.27 -8.98
N VAL A 347 6.87 3.26 -8.22
CA VAL A 347 7.55 2.04 -8.68
C VAL A 347 6.90 0.80 -8.07
N ALA A 348 7.14 -0.37 -8.67
CA ALA A 348 6.65 -1.63 -8.10
C ALA A 348 7.22 -1.88 -6.69
N GLY A 349 6.42 -2.53 -5.84
CA GLY A 349 6.82 -2.97 -4.50
C GLY A 349 7.95 -4.00 -4.47
N PRO A 350 8.44 -4.36 -3.28
CA PRO A 350 9.43 -5.42 -3.09
C PRO A 350 8.90 -6.81 -3.46
#